data_AF-A0A9X0CC61-F1
#
_entry.id   AF-A0A9X0CC61-F1
#
_cell.length_a   1.000
_cell.length_b   1.000
_cell.length_c   1.000
_cell.angle_alpha   90.00
_cell.angle_beta   90.00
_cell.angle_gamma   90.00
#
_symmetry.space_group_name_H-M   'P 1'
#
loop_
_entity.id
_entity.type
_entity.pdbx_description
1 polymer ?
#
loop_
_entity_poly.entity_id
_entity_poly.type
_entity_poly.pdbx_seq_one_letter_code
_entity_poly.pdbx_strand_id
1 'polypeptide(L)'
;MVTSTPVSSFALFKCRDTVMQLSSLPLRIRPSHLFRPFHNSVAAAKTPNVFANSLRKTLEAHRSTNRSRLFRKIYPIEDPTGLWRPEIPPESRADYQPPAEQALPLPNAEYPSDTPNPGSKNRQKKRKSHVDISSRQSLIDRHGEDAIQPAGTSPAQSPWLRNLELTRTNAETTLDAEIRALDQYLAPRAQEQDRIEKLRIEVASLLKTVVPHAPRVIGSHCTGLVLAHSDLDFILPYEDLPRSPERDRRPSPTRPQIQDAHIRLLRQVQRALQHTDTFGDHIKLSDKRNPVLSARHRPTGLLLQFYCGEGIPAITEYLQDYQAEYPALRPLYAVTRTLLEARGLFGLPQASIGPDGLAMLIVAFLKMNHGRFPGPNNLGDQFLALLQFYGTQVDLRSVGVAVDPPALFSADMLPVAPEADEPAHQRGQRSLINAKRTAVAKRNVHVAQRLCIQDPTHYMNDLGRSCTRTSELQSAFAAAHQQLRHTCDEWASDGNLKSSSVLATTLRANFDGLENMRNQLAYL
;
A
#
# COMPACT_ATOMS: atom_id res chain seq x y z
N MET A 1 11.56 -37.04 49.34
CA MET A 1 11.35 -38.12 48.37
C MET A 1 11.48 -37.54 46.98
N VAL A 2 12.40 -38.08 46.18
CA VAL A 2 12.65 -37.67 44.79
C VAL A 2 12.36 -38.91 43.94
N THR A 3 11.52 -38.77 42.91
CA THR A 3 11.24 -39.84 41.94
C THR A 3 11.26 -39.27 40.54
N SER A 4 11.99 -39.95 39.67
CA SER A 4 12.52 -39.46 38.40
C SER A 4 11.94 -40.23 37.21
N THR A 5 11.65 -39.52 36.10
CA THR A 5 11.76 -39.98 34.68
C THR A 5 10.90 -41.20 34.24
N PRO A 6 10.54 -41.39 32.94
CA PRO A 6 11.24 -41.01 31.70
C PRO A 6 10.39 -40.17 30.72
N VAL A 7 10.94 -39.29 29.87
CA VAL A 7 11.80 -39.53 28.69
C VAL A 7 11.20 -40.54 27.70
N SER A 8 10.73 -40.05 26.55
CA SER A 8 10.53 -40.89 25.35
C SER A 8 11.05 -40.14 24.12
N SER A 9 11.91 -40.79 23.35
CA SER A 9 12.63 -40.20 22.23
C SER A 9 11.89 -40.42 20.91
N PHE A 10 11.80 -39.38 20.07
CA PHE A 10 11.51 -39.56 18.64
C PHE A 10 12.81 -39.51 17.81
N ALA A 11 12.85 -40.35 16.77
CA ALA A 11 14.09 -40.89 16.23
C ALA A 11 14.80 -39.98 15.22
N LEU A 12 16.13 -39.90 15.34
CA LEU A 12 17.05 -39.44 14.30
C LEU A 12 17.26 -40.55 13.27
N PHE A 13 16.73 -40.37 12.05
CA PHE A 13 17.17 -41.18 10.91
C PHE A 13 18.52 -40.68 10.38
N LYS A 14 19.60 -41.34 10.80
CA LYS A 14 20.89 -41.32 10.09
C LYS A 14 20.90 -42.46 9.08
N CYS A 15 21.24 -42.16 7.83
CA CYS A 15 21.75 -43.14 6.88
C CYS A 15 23.11 -42.68 6.33
N ARG A 16 23.96 -43.63 5.95
CA ARG A 16 25.42 -43.48 5.84
C ARG A 16 25.91 -43.11 4.43
N ASP A 17 27.05 -42.42 4.43
CA ASP A 17 28.26 -42.64 3.62
C ASP A 17 28.11 -43.26 2.22
N THR A 18 28.31 -42.43 1.18
CA THR A 18 28.91 -42.90 -0.08
C THR A 18 30.03 -41.94 -0.51
N VAL A 19 31.28 -42.36 -0.32
CA VAL A 19 32.47 -41.68 -0.82
C VAL A 19 32.81 -42.23 -2.21
N MET A 20 32.89 -41.36 -3.23
CA MET A 20 33.47 -41.71 -4.54
C MET A 20 34.37 -40.56 -5.05
N GLN A 21 35.66 -40.80 -4.84
CA GLN A 21 36.87 -40.27 -5.46
C GLN A 21 36.78 -39.21 -6.57
N LEU A 22 37.60 -38.16 -6.38
CA LEU A 22 38.13 -37.30 -7.44
C LEU A 22 38.93 -38.14 -8.46
N SER A 23 38.75 -37.85 -9.74
CA SER A 23 39.69 -38.20 -10.81
C SER A 23 40.18 -36.92 -11.51
N SER A 24 41.39 -36.96 -12.05
CA SER A 24 42.20 -35.77 -12.33
C SER A 24 42.82 -35.77 -13.73
N LEU A 25 43.09 -34.57 -14.25
CA LEU A 25 43.95 -34.25 -15.42
C LEU A 25 43.34 -34.45 -16.83
N PRO A 26 43.86 -33.78 -17.89
CA PRO A 26 44.66 -32.55 -17.93
C PRO A 26 44.16 -31.46 -18.92
N LEU A 27 44.78 -30.29 -18.85
CA LEU A 27 44.62 -29.16 -19.77
C LEU A 27 45.01 -29.48 -21.23
N ARG A 28 44.30 -28.88 -22.19
CA ARG A 28 44.86 -28.55 -23.52
C ARG A 28 44.40 -27.18 -24.00
N ILE A 29 45.36 -26.29 -24.21
CA ILE A 29 45.20 -24.94 -24.77
C ILE A 29 45.47 -25.02 -26.28
N ARG A 30 44.65 -24.36 -27.12
CA ARG A 30 45.12 -23.68 -28.34
C ARG A 30 44.31 -22.40 -28.62
N PRO A 31 44.92 -21.39 -29.27
CA PRO A 31 44.37 -20.02 -29.29
C PRO A 31 43.74 -19.64 -30.65
N SER A 32 42.93 -18.59 -30.64
CA SER A 32 42.63 -17.78 -31.83
C SER A 32 42.80 -16.30 -31.49
N HIS A 33 43.83 -15.68 -32.06
CA HIS A 33 44.03 -14.23 -32.03
C HIS A 33 43.20 -13.57 -33.12
N LEU A 34 42.43 -12.53 -32.79
CA LEU A 34 42.27 -11.34 -33.63
C LEU A 34 42.01 -10.11 -32.75
N PHE A 35 42.80 -9.05 -32.94
CA PHE A 35 42.75 -7.80 -32.18
C PHE A 35 41.82 -6.77 -32.83
N ARG A 36 41.17 -5.91 -32.02
CA ARG A 36 41.56 -4.48 -31.93
C ARG A 36 40.99 -3.78 -30.66
N PRO A 37 41.64 -2.70 -30.20
CA PRO A 37 41.47 -2.17 -28.84
C PRO A 37 40.61 -0.90 -28.79
N PHE A 38 40.18 -0.50 -27.57
CA PHE A 38 40.25 0.90 -27.13
C PHE A 38 40.11 1.04 -25.59
N HIS A 39 40.90 1.97 -25.05
CA HIS A 39 40.91 2.53 -23.67
C HIS A 39 41.25 1.63 -22.46
N ASN A 40 42.43 1.90 -21.90
CA ASN A 40 42.98 1.32 -20.68
C ASN A 40 42.07 1.54 -19.46
N SER A 41 41.54 0.46 -18.89
CA SER A 41 41.19 0.42 -17.47
C SER A 41 42.47 0.22 -16.65
N VAL A 42 42.75 1.17 -15.74
CA VAL A 42 43.91 1.09 -14.84
C VAL A 42 43.83 -0.20 -14.03
N ALA A 43 44.93 -0.97 -14.01
CA ALA A 43 45.02 -2.20 -13.25
C ALA A 43 44.81 -1.93 -11.74
N ALA A 44 43.64 -2.32 -11.22
CA ALA A 44 43.35 -2.21 -9.81
C ALA A 44 44.21 -3.22 -9.02
N ALA A 45 45.22 -2.73 -8.31
CA ALA A 45 46.08 -3.56 -7.48
C ALA A 45 45.25 -4.31 -6.42
N LYS A 46 45.29 -5.64 -6.48
CA LYS A 46 44.71 -6.53 -5.46
C LYS A 46 45.55 -6.44 -4.18
N THR A 47 45.23 -5.51 -3.30
CA THR A 47 45.70 -5.54 -1.90
C THR A 47 44.50 -5.32 -0.97
N PRO A 48 44.29 -6.19 0.04
CA PRO A 48 43.23 -5.99 1.01
C PRO A 48 43.62 -4.86 1.98
N ASN A 49 42.90 -3.73 1.92
CA ASN A 49 43.09 -2.57 2.82
C ASN A 49 42.53 -2.82 4.24
N VAL A 50 42.77 -4.01 4.80
CA VAL A 50 42.38 -4.42 6.15
C VAL A 50 43.60 -4.96 6.88
N PHE A 51 44.14 -4.14 7.77
CA PHE A 51 45.25 -4.49 8.65
C PHE A 51 44.69 -5.00 9.98
N ALA A 52 44.61 -6.33 10.14
CA ALA A 52 44.12 -6.98 11.35
C ALA A 52 44.80 -6.46 12.64
N ASN A 53 46.08 -6.09 12.52
CA ASN A 53 46.93 -5.66 13.62
C ASN A 53 46.80 -4.15 13.94
N SER A 54 46.00 -3.38 13.19
CA SER A 54 45.86 -1.93 13.41
C SER A 54 44.58 -1.36 12.81
N LEU A 55 43.57 -1.15 13.66
CA LEU A 55 42.33 -0.46 13.29
C LEU A 55 42.60 0.94 12.71
N ARG A 56 43.59 1.67 13.25
CA ARG A 56 43.97 3.00 12.75
C ARG A 56 44.44 2.95 11.30
N LYS A 57 45.36 2.04 10.95
CA LYS A 57 45.84 1.89 9.55
C LYS A 57 44.72 1.45 8.61
N THR A 58 43.83 0.56 9.06
CA THR A 58 42.65 0.14 8.29
C THR A 58 41.72 1.33 8.00
N LEU A 59 41.35 2.11 9.01
CA LEU A 59 40.52 3.30 8.85
C LEU A 59 41.19 4.38 7.98
N GLU A 60 42.51 4.54 8.09
CA GLU A 60 43.29 5.52 7.33
C GLU A 60 43.40 5.14 5.85
N ALA A 61 43.62 3.85 5.55
CA ALA A 61 43.57 3.29 4.19
C ALA A 61 42.15 3.35 3.58
N HIS A 62 41.11 3.14 4.39
CA HIS A 62 39.73 3.27 3.93
C HIS A 62 39.34 4.73 3.67
N ARG A 63 39.82 5.66 4.50
CA ARG A 63 39.67 7.12 4.31
C ARG A 63 40.44 7.61 3.09
N SER A 64 41.67 7.13 2.85
CA SER A 64 42.44 7.49 1.65
C SER A 64 41.81 6.94 0.37
N THR A 65 41.33 5.69 0.38
CA THR A 65 40.60 5.08 -0.75
C THR A 65 39.30 5.83 -1.08
N ASN A 66 38.57 6.30 -0.06
CA ASN A 66 37.38 7.13 -0.29
C ASN A 66 37.73 8.53 -0.82
N ARG A 67 38.84 9.13 -0.35
CA ARG A 67 39.36 10.42 -0.87
C ARG A 67 39.84 10.30 -2.32
N SER A 68 40.50 9.20 -2.69
CA SER A 68 41.05 8.99 -4.05
C SER A 68 39.99 8.60 -5.09
N ARG A 69 38.75 8.31 -4.68
CA ARG A 69 37.61 8.00 -5.57
C ARG A 69 36.67 9.18 -5.83
N LEU A 70 36.98 10.37 -5.32
CA LEU A 70 36.24 11.59 -5.62
C LEU A 70 36.62 12.15 -6.99
N PHE A 71 35.89 11.72 -8.03
CA PHE A 71 35.71 12.53 -9.23
C PHE A 71 34.94 13.81 -8.87
N ARG A 72 35.63 14.81 -8.33
CA ARG A 72 35.12 16.18 -8.34
C ARG A 72 35.06 16.64 -9.79
N LYS A 73 33.85 16.92 -10.31
CA LYS A 73 33.71 17.87 -11.40
C LYS A 73 34.14 19.23 -10.87
N ILE A 74 35.42 19.54 -11.02
CA ILE A 74 35.91 20.90 -10.90
C ILE A 74 35.40 21.59 -12.16
N TYR A 75 34.38 22.43 -12.00
CA TYR A 75 34.11 23.45 -12.99
C TYR A 75 35.28 24.45 -12.89
N PRO A 76 36.05 24.71 -13.97
CA PRO A 76 37.00 25.81 -13.94
C PRO A 76 36.22 27.10 -13.62
N ILE A 77 36.86 27.98 -12.85
CA ILE A 77 36.28 29.28 -12.45
C ILE A 77 36.15 30.23 -13.65
N GLU A 78 36.83 29.91 -14.75
CA GLU A 78 36.78 30.60 -16.03
C GLU A 78 36.07 29.72 -17.07
N ASP A 79 35.13 30.31 -17.82
CA ASP A 79 34.40 29.60 -18.88
C ASP A 79 35.35 29.21 -20.03
N PRO A 80 35.35 27.94 -20.50
CA PRO A 80 36.16 27.54 -21.64
C PRO A 80 35.68 28.25 -22.91
N THR A 81 36.62 28.89 -23.62
CA THR A 81 36.36 29.64 -24.86
C THR A 81 35.60 28.79 -25.89
N GLY A 82 34.38 29.21 -26.22
CA GLY A 82 33.56 28.61 -27.29
C GLY A 82 32.17 28.10 -26.88
N LEU A 83 31.82 28.09 -25.59
CA LEU A 83 30.48 27.70 -25.14
C LEU A 83 29.55 28.92 -24.98
N TRP A 84 28.75 29.19 -26.01
CA TRP A 84 27.73 30.25 -25.97
C TRP A 84 26.57 29.85 -25.05
N ARG A 85 26.26 30.71 -24.06
CA ARG A 85 25.09 30.60 -23.19
C ARG A 85 24.15 31.77 -23.49
N PRO A 86 22.87 31.55 -23.82
CA PRO A 86 21.93 32.65 -24.02
C PRO A 86 21.76 33.46 -22.73
N GLU A 87 21.73 34.79 -22.86
CA GLU A 87 21.42 35.68 -21.75
C GLU A 87 20.00 35.46 -21.26
N ILE A 88 19.84 35.31 -19.94
CA ILE A 88 18.53 35.17 -19.30
C ILE A 88 18.00 36.58 -18.99
N PRO A 89 16.81 36.96 -19.53
CA PRO A 89 16.21 38.25 -19.28
C PRO A 89 16.06 38.56 -17.79
N PRO A 90 16.15 39.83 -17.35
CA PRO A 90 16.09 40.19 -15.94
C PRO A 90 14.85 39.66 -15.22
N GLU A 91 13.69 39.66 -15.90
CA GLU A 91 12.40 39.22 -15.32
C GLU A 91 12.34 37.70 -15.08
N SER A 92 13.28 36.94 -15.67
CA SER A 92 13.38 35.48 -15.53
C SER A 92 14.42 35.04 -14.50
N ARG A 93 15.03 35.98 -13.75
CA ARG A 93 15.97 35.67 -12.66
C ARG A 93 15.20 35.41 -11.36
N ALA A 94 15.71 34.49 -10.53
CA ALA A 94 15.03 34.03 -9.32
C ALA A 94 14.77 35.15 -8.29
N ASP A 95 15.57 36.22 -8.34
CA ASP A 95 15.54 37.34 -7.40
C ASP A 95 14.83 38.59 -7.97
N TYR A 96 14.14 38.48 -9.11
CA TYR A 96 13.45 39.62 -9.73
C TYR A 96 12.17 39.99 -8.99
N GLN A 97 12.13 41.21 -8.43
CA GLN A 97 10.90 41.86 -7.96
C GLN A 97 10.51 42.99 -8.92
N PRO A 98 9.25 43.03 -9.41
CA PRO A 98 8.78 44.16 -10.20
C PRO A 98 8.62 45.41 -9.33
N PRO A 99 8.84 46.63 -9.88
CA PRO A 99 8.60 47.88 -9.16
C PRO A 99 7.14 48.02 -8.72
N ALA A 100 6.91 48.60 -7.54
CA ALA A 100 5.57 48.87 -7.02
C ALA A 100 4.96 50.10 -7.73
N GLU A 101 3.82 49.92 -8.39
CA GLU A 101 3.06 51.02 -8.99
C GLU A 101 2.42 51.91 -7.91
N GLN A 102 2.60 53.23 -8.06
CA GLN A 102 1.99 54.23 -7.20
C GLN A 102 0.54 54.46 -7.64
N ALA A 103 -0.42 54.26 -6.74
CA ALA A 103 -1.83 54.54 -6.99
C ALA A 103 -2.13 56.04 -6.88
N LEU A 104 -3.01 56.56 -7.77
CA LEU A 104 -3.84 57.78 -7.63
C LEU A 104 -4.79 57.88 -8.87
N PRO A 105 -5.90 58.66 -8.88
CA PRO A 105 -7.23 58.06 -8.66
C PRO A 105 -8.23 58.14 -9.84
N LEU A 106 -9.36 57.44 -9.69
CA LEU A 106 -10.50 57.37 -10.62
C LEU A 106 -11.22 58.72 -10.83
N PRO A 107 -11.97 58.85 -11.95
CA PRO A 107 -13.40 59.14 -11.81
C PRO A 107 -14.36 58.41 -12.78
N ASN A 108 -15.49 57.99 -12.20
CA ASN A 108 -16.88 57.95 -12.73
C ASN A 108 -17.28 57.23 -14.05
N ALA A 109 -17.98 56.11 -13.84
CA ALA A 109 -19.41 55.89 -14.17
C ALA A 109 -19.90 55.47 -15.59
N GLU A 110 -20.95 54.63 -15.51
CA GLU A 110 -21.99 54.29 -16.51
C GLU A 110 -21.75 53.20 -17.60
N TYR A 111 -22.77 52.32 -17.68
CA TYR A 111 -23.04 51.20 -18.61
C TYR A 111 -24.23 51.61 -19.53
N PRO A 112 -24.74 50.81 -20.51
CA PRO A 112 -24.29 49.54 -21.12
C PRO A 112 -24.40 49.49 -22.69
N SER A 113 -24.23 48.26 -23.23
CA SER A 113 -25.00 47.61 -24.34
C SER A 113 -24.60 47.70 -25.83
N ASP A 114 -24.65 46.50 -26.44
CA ASP A 114 -24.98 46.10 -27.81
C ASP A 114 -23.93 45.92 -28.94
N THR A 115 -24.33 45.07 -29.89
CA THR A 115 -23.55 44.16 -30.77
C THR A 115 -23.78 44.49 -32.28
N PRO A 116 -23.34 43.72 -33.31
CA PRO A 116 -22.14 42.89 -33.54
C PRO A 116 -21.38 43.18 -34.89
N ASN A 117 -20.24 42.48 -35.11
CA ASN A 117 -19.50 42.09 -36.36
C ASN A 117 -20.01 42.48 -37.77
N PRO A 118 -19.14 42.63 -38.82
CA PRO A 118 -17.87 41.87 -39.06
C PRO A 118 -16.65 42.71 -39.58
N GLY A 119 -15.47 42.18 -39.95
CA GLY A 119 -14.87 40.85 -39.79
C GLY A 119 -14.03 40.33 -41.00
N SER A 120 -12.69 40.36 -40.96
CA SER A 120 -11.78 39.72 -41.96
C SER A 120 -10.49 39.13 -41.32
N LYS A 121 -9.79 38.26 -42.06
CA LYS A 121 -8.74 37.31 -41.60
C LYS A 121 -7.33 37.89 -41.93
N ASN A 122 -6.24 37.65 -41.19
CA ASN A 122 -5.63 36.33 -40.93
C ASN A 122 -4.48 36.41 -39.88
N ARG A 123 -4.23 35.28 -39.18
CA ARG A 123 -2.95 34.73 -38.63
C ARG A 123 -1.87 35.69 -38.05
N GLN A 124 -1.23 35.46 -36.91
CA GLN A 124 -1.13 34.28 -36.01
C GLN A 124 -0.53 34.74 -34.66
N LYS A 125 -1.22 34.57 -33.52
CA LYS A 125 -0.59 34.52 -32.19
C LYS A 125 -1.23 33.43 -31.34
N LYS A 126 -0.41 32.46 -30.93
CA LYS A 126 -0.82 31.23 -30.23
C LYS A 126 -1.14 31.53 -28.76
N ARG A 127 -2.34 32.06 -28.48
CA ARG A 127 -2.85 32.20 -27.10
C ARG A 127 -2.84 30.83 -26.43
N LYS A 128 -2.16 30.73 -25.28
CA LYS A 128 -2.35 29.61 -24.35
C LYS A 128 -3.80 29.71 -23.86
N SER A 129 -4.64 28.74 -24.23
CA SER A 129 -5.94 28.58 -23.59
C SER A 129 -5.74 28.21 -22.13
N HIS A 130 -6.69 28.64 -21.29
CA HIS A 130 -6.87 28.11 -19.95
C HIS A 130 -6.98 26.58 -20.07
N VAL A 131 -5.95 25.86 -19.64
CA VAL A 131 -6.05 24.41 -19.49
C VAL A 131 -6.82 24.22 -18.20
N ASP A 132 -8.12 23.95 -18.31
CA ASP A 132 -8.79 23.20 -17.26
C ASP A 132 -8.00 21.92 -17.07
N ILE A 133 -7.27 21.86 -15.95
CA ILE A 133 -6.66 20.63 -15.48
C ILE A 133 -7.81 19.81 -14.89
N SER A 134 -8.68 19.35 -15.79
CA SER A 134 -9.54 18.22 -15.55
C SER A 134 -8.62 17.10 -15.10
N SER A 135 -8.64 16.83 -13.81
CA SER A 135 -7.85 15.77 -13.20
C SER A 135 -8.31 14.48 -13.84
N ARG A 136 -7.51 13.96 -14.79
CA ARG A 136 -7.67 12.61 -15.34
C ARG A 136 -7.31 11.59 -14.26
N GLN A 137 -8.18 11.54 -13.24
CA GLN A 137 -8.32 10.40 -12.36
C GLN A 137 -8.55 9.21 -13.26
N SER A 138 -7.60 8.28 -13.24
CA SER A 138 -7.60 7.14 -14.15
C SER A 138 -8.63 6.11 -13.69
N LEU A 139 -9.91 6.41 -13.94
CA LEU A 139 -11.00 5.45 -13.82
C LEU A 139 -10.59 4.19 -14.57
N ILE A 140 -10.45 3.08 -13.82
CA ILE A 140 -10.82 1.79 -14.40
C ILE A 140 -12.33 1.92 -14.51
N ASP A 141 -12.85 1.84 -15.73
CA ASP A 141 -14.28 1.96 -15.96
C ASP A 141 -14.98 0.83 -15.20
N ARG A 142 -15.88 1.16 -14.28
CA ARG A 142 -16.59 0.19 -13.43
C ARG A 142 -17.75 -0.44 -14.18
N HIS A 143 -17.45 -1.01 -15.34
CA HIS A 143 -18.37 -1.85 -16.14
C HIS A 143 -18.63 -3.23 -15.51
N GLY A 144 -18.09 -3.51 -14.33
CA GLY A 144 -18.63 -4.51 -13.41
C GLY A 144 -18.75 -3.89 -12.04
N GLU A 145 -19.94 -3.98 -11.47
CA GLU A 145 -20.39 -3.43 -10.19
C GLU A 145 -19.41 -3.70 -9.05
N ASP A 146 -19.27 -2.74 -8.12
CA ASP A 146 -18.62 -3.00 -6.84
C ASP A 146 -19.48 -4.01 -6.05
N ALA A 147 -18.84 -4.97 -5.37
CA ALA A 147 -19.54 -6.02 -4.64
C ALA A 147 -20.42 -5.49 -3.50
N ILE A 148 -20.05 -4.34 -2.92
CA ILE A 148 -20.83 -3.65 -1.89
C ILE A 148 -21.00 -2.20 -2.33
N GLN A 149 -22.25 -1.76 -2.44
CA GLN A 149 -22.62 -0.42 -2.90
C GLN A 149 -23.37 0.36 -1.82
N PRO A 150 -23.35 1.71 -1.83
CA PRO A 150 -24.30 2.51 -1.05
C PRO A 150 -25.74 2.16 -1.48
N ALA A 151 -26.65 1.95 -0.52
CA ALA A 151 -28.04 1.64 -0.81
C ALA A 151 -28.77 2.73 -1.61
N GLY A 152 -28.31 3.99 -1.52
CA GLY A 152 -28.86 5.11 -2.30
C GLY A 152 -30.34 5.35 -2.00
N THR A 153 -31.18 5.24 -3.03
CA THR A 153 -32.65 5.28 -2.97
C THR A 153 -33.30 3.91 -2.80
N SER A 154 -32.55 2.82 -2.99
CA SER A 154 -33.02 1.45 -2.77
C SER A 154 -33.04 1.11 -1.27
N PRO A 155 -33.88 0.17 -0.82
CA PRO A 155 -33.85 -0.29 0.56
C PRO A 155 -32.48 -0.90 0.90
N ALA A 156 -31.93 -0.53 2.06
CA ALA A 156 -30.69 -1.13 2.57
C ALA A 156 -30.91 -2.63 2.84
N GLN A 157 -29.91 -3.44 2.51
CA GLN A 157 -29.97 -4.88 2.63
C GLN A 157 -29.22 -5.39 3.86
N SER A 158 -29.73 -6.46 4.46
CA SER A 158 -29.14 -7.10 5.64
C SER A 158 -29.15 -8.64 5.54
N PRO A 159 -28.55 -9.24 4.48
CA PRO A 159 -28.64 -10.67 4.19
C PRO A 159 -28.07 -11.57 5.31
N TRP A 160 -27.12 -11.07 6.11
CA TRP A 160 -26.53 -11.80 7.24
C TRP A 160 -27.53 -12.09 8.37
N LEU A 161 -28.63 -11.34 8.46
CA LEU A 161 -29.66 -11.53 9.49
C LEU A 161 -30.58 -12.73 9.22
N ARG A 162 -30.62 -13.25 7.97
CA ARG A 162 -31.59 -14.28 7.56
C ARG A 162 -31.59 -15.54 8.42
N ASN A 163 -30.43 -15.87 8.99
CA ASN A 163 -30.20 -17.04 9.84
C ASN A 163 -29.82 -16.66 11.28
N LEU A 164 -29.96 -15.38 11.67
CA LEU A 164 -29.55 -14.89 12.98
C LEU A 164 -30.75 -14.77 13.90
N GLU A 165 -30.86 -15.66 14.88
CA GLU A 165 -31.83 -15.53 15.97
C GLU A 165 -31.37 -14.42 16.94
N LEU A 166 -31.88 -13.21 16.72
CA LEU A 166 -31.65 -12.08 17.63
C LEU A 166 -32.40 -12.29 18.94
N THR A 167 -31.70 -12.88 19.91
CA THR A 167 -32.15 -12.88 21.32
C THR A 167 -32.31 -11.44 21.82
N ARG A 168 -33.35 -11.19 22.62
CA ARG A 168 -33.65 -9.87 23.18
C ARG A 168 -32.67 -9.54 24.31
N THR A 169 -31.46 -9.13 23.93
CA THR A 169 -30.35 -8.73 24.81
C THR A 169 -30.01 -7.24 24.64
N ASN A 170 -29.02 -6.77 25.41
CA ASN A 170 -28.44 -5.43 25.27
C ASN A 170 -27.97 -5.16 23.83
N ALA A 171 -28.04 -3.89 23.41
CA ALA A 171 -27.73 -3.48 22.04
C ALA A 171 -26.29 -3.81 21.63
N GLU A 172 -25.33 -3.72 22.54
CA GLU A 172 -23.93 -4.06 22.31
C GLU A 172 -23.72 -5.56 22.06
N THR A 173 -24.48 -6.42 22.75
CA THR A 173 -24.45 -7.88 22.54
C THR A 173 -25.11 -8.25 21.22
N THR A 174 -26.21 -7.59 20.87
CA THR A 174 -26.86 -7.68 19.55
C THR A 174 -25.90 -7.25 18.44
N LEU A 175 -25.17 -6.14 18.63
CA LEU A 175 -24.17 -5.64 17.69
C LEU A 175 -22.99 -6.61 17.54
N ASP A 176 -22.50 -7.24 18.61
CA ASP A 176 -21.50 -8.31 18.54
C ASP A 176 -21.98 -9.49 17.68
N ALA A 177 -23.20 -9.97 17.92
CA ALA A 177 -23.80 -11.07 17.17
C ALA A 177 -23.97 -10.72 15.67
N GLU A 178 -24.42 -9.50 15.36
CA GLU A 178 -24.55 -9.03 13.98
C GLU A 178 -23.20 -8.85 13.28
N ILE A 179 -22.16 -8.38 13.97
CA ILE A 179 -20.79 -8.30 13.43
C ILE A 179 -20.27 -9.70 13.08
N ARG A 180 -20.50 -10.71 13.94
CA ARG A 180 -20.13 -12.11 13.65
C ARG A 180 -20.91 -12.69 12.49
N ALA A 181 -22.22 -12.43 12.42
CA ALA A 181 -23.06 -12.89 11.32
C ALA A 181 -22.64 -12.25 9.98
N LEU A 182 -22.31 -10.95 9.98
CA LEU A 182 -21.76 -10.26 8.81
C LEU A 182 -20.41 -10.86 8.39
N ASP A 183 -19.51 -11.12 9.35
CA ASP A 183 -18.22 -11.75 9.09
C ASP A 183 -18.38 -13.13 8.43
N GLN A 184 -19.25 -13.98 9.00
CA GLN A 184 -19.58 -15.29 8.45
C GLN A 184 -20.23 -15.20 7.05
N TYR A 185 -21.12 -14.23 6.84
CA TYR A 185 -21.76 -13.99 5.55
C TYR A 185 -20.75 -13.52 4.48
N LEU A 186 -19.72 -12.76 4.86
CA LEU A 186 -18.65 -12.28 3.99
C LEU A 186 -17.48 -13.26 3.85
N ALA A 187 -17.43 -14.34 4.62
CA ALA A 187 -16.43 -15.38 4.46
C ALA A 187 -16.57 -16.08 3.08
N PRO A 188 -15.46 -16.44 2.41
CA PRO A 188 -15.55 -17.22 1.17
C PRO A 188 -16.10 -18.63 1.45
N ARG A 189 -16.93 -19.13 0.54
CA ARG A 189 -17.53 -20.49 0.58
C ARG A 189 -16.57 -21.52 -0.03
N ALA A 190 -16.74 -22.80 0.31
CA ALA A 190 -15.91 -23.91 -0.21
C ALA A 190 -15.79 -23.91 -1.76
N GLN A 191 -16.91 -23.74 -2.45
CA GLN A 191 -16.94 -23.65 -3.93
C GLN A 191 -16.19 -22.44 -4.48
N GLU A 192 -16.26 -21.30 -3.78
CA GLU A 192 -15.55 -20.07 -4.15
C GLU A 192 -14.03 -20.27 -3.98
N GLN A 193 -13.61 -20.95 -2.90
CA GLN A 193 -12.21 -21.31 -2.63
C GLN A 193 -11.66 -22.30 -3.67
N ASP A 194 -12.40 -23.35 -4.01
CA ASP A 194 -12.04 -24.29 -5.08
C ASP A 194 -11.89 -23.59 -6.44
N ARG A 195 -12.76 -22.61 -6.75
CA ARG A 195 -12.67 -21.81 -7.98
C ARG A 195 -11.44 -20.90 -7.98
N ILE A 196 -11.08 -20.32 -6.84
CA ILE A 196 -9.86 -19.51 -6.68
C ILE A 196 -8.59 -20.35 -6.88
N GLU A 197 -8.52 -21.58 -6.36
CA GLU A 197 -7.35 -22.45 -6.57
C GLU A 197 -7.24 -22.91 -8.03
N LYS A 198 -8.37 -23.22 -8.71
CA LYS A 198 -8.38 -23.46 -10.16
C LYS A 198 -7.84 -22.25 -10.94
N LEU A 199 -8.28 -21.04 -10.61
CA LEU A 199 -7.82 -19.80 -11.23
C LEU A 199 -6.33 -19.54 -10.99
N ARG A 200 -5.81 -19.84 -9.79
CA ARG A 200 -4.38 -19.77 -9.47
C ARG A 200 -3.56 -20.71 -10.37
N ILE A 201 -4.03 -21.94 -10.59
CA ILE A 201 -3.39 -22.92 -11.48
C ILE A 201 -3.43 -22.43 -12.94
N GLU A 202 -4.56 -21.88 -13.38
CA GLU A 202 -4.72 -21.29 -14.72
C GLU A 202 -3.73 -20.14 -14.96
N VAL A 203 -3.65 -19.17 -14.05
CA VAL A 203 -2.71 -18.04 -14.11
C VAL A 203 -1.24 -18.51 -14.09
N ALA A 204 -0.91 -19.50 -13.26
CA ALA A 204 0.43 -20.07 -13.22
C ALA A 204 0.81 -20.80 -14.53
N SER A 205 -0.16 -21.47 -15.17
CA SER A 205 0.01 -22.12 -16.47
C SER A 205 0.22 -21.08 -17.59
N LEU A 206 -0.65 -20.06 -17.64
CA LEU A 206 -0.61 -18.98 -18.64
C LEU A 206 0.71 -18.20 -18.61
N LEU A 207 1.27 -17.94 -17.42
CA LEU A 207 2.50 -17.16 -17.26
C LEU A 207 3.78 -18.00 -17.29
N LYS A 208 3.68 -19.34 -17.41
CA LYS A 208 4.82 -20.28 -17.34
C LYS A 208 5.95 -20.00 -18.33
N THR A 209 5.65 -19.45 -19.51
CA THR A 209 6.63 -19.08 -20.55
C THR A 209 7.10 -17.62 -20.46
N VAL A 210 6.51 -16.84 -19.56
CA VAL A 210 6.62 -15.38 -19.48
C VAL A 210 7.46 -14.97 -18.27
N VAL A 211 7.28 -15.63 -17.14
CA VAL A 211 7.96 -15.35 -15.87
C VAL A 211 8.94 -16.47 -15.52
N PRO A 212 10.11 -16.18 -14.91
CA PRO A 212 11.12 -17.20 -14.61
C PRO A 212 10.67 -18.18 -13.52
N HIS A 213 9.78 -17.74 -12.63
CA HIS A 213 9.25 -18.50 -11.50
C HIS A 213 7.74 -18.31 -11.42
N ALA A 214 7.01 -19.36 -11.04
CA ALA A 214 5.55 -19.32 -10.93
C ALA A 214 5.08 -18.18 -9.99
N PRO A 215 4.01 -17.44 -10.36
CA PRO A 215 3.38 -16.46 -9.49
C PRO A 215 2.98 -17.07 -8.14
N ARG A 216 3.19 -16.33 -7.05
CA ARG A 216 2.76 -16.74 -5.70
C ARG A 216 1.63 -15.83 -5.24
N VAL A 217 0.59 -16.40 -4.64
CA VAL A 217 -0.49 -15.60 -4.03
C VAL A 217 0.05 -14.86 -2.81
N ILE A 218 -0.42 -13.63 -2.59
CA ILE A 218 -0.11 -12.78 -1.43
C ILE A 218 -1.41 -12.06 -0.97
N GLY A 219 -1.28 -11.06 -0.09
CA GLY A 219 -2.41 -10.23 0.32
C GLY A 219 -3.43 -10.99 1.17
N SER A 220 -4.71 -10.62 1.04
CA SER A 220 -5.78 -11.08 1.94
C SER A 220 -5.95 -12.61 1.98
N HIS A 221 -5.68 -13.30 0.87
CA HIS A 221 -5.74 -14.75 0.74
C HIS A 221 -4.66 -15.49 1.55
N CYS A 222 -3.60 -14.79 1.97
CA CYS A 222 -2.55 -15.36 2.82
C CYS A 222 -2.59 -14.85 4.27
N THR A 223 -3.16 -13.68 4.54
CA THR A 223 -3.20 -13.09 5.89
C THR A 223 -4.29 -13.67 6.79
N GLY A 224 -5.28 -14.37 6.23
CA GLY A 224 -6.48 -14.83 6.94
C GLY A 224 -7.63 -13.82 6.92
N LEU A 225 -7.40 -12.60 6.40
CA LEU A 225 -8.38 -11.50 6.32
C LEU A 225 -9.20 -11.49 5.01
N VAL A 226 -9.24 -12.62 4.29
CA VAL A 226 -9.98 -12.78 3.03
C VAL A 226 -11.50 -12.71 3.25
N LEU A 227 -12.15 -11.81 2.51
CA LEU A 227 -13.60 -11.78 2.26
C LEU A 227 -13.91 -12.36 0.86
N ALA A 228 -15.14 -12.81 0.62
CA ALA A 228 -15.58 -13.42 -0.64
C ALA A 228 -15.35 -12.54 -1.89
N HIS A 229 -15.40 -11.22 -1.75
CA HIS A 229 -15.12 -10.23 -2.79
C HIS A 229 -13.73 -9.58 -2.68
N SER A 230 -12.73 -10.29 -2.15
CA SER A 230 -11.36 -9.79 -2.11
C SER A 230 -10.64 -9.97 -3.44
N ASP A 231 -9.77 -9.02 -3.76
CA ASP A 231 -8.87 -9.11 -4.91
C ASP A 231 -7.87 -10.26 -4.73
N LEU A 232 -7.48 -10.88 -5.84
CA LEU A 232 -6.49 -11.96 -5.86
C LEU A 232 -5.12 -11.39 -6.23
N ASP A 233 -4.32 -11.13 -5.20
CA ASP A 233 -2.99 -10.53 -5.33
C ASP A 233 -1.91 -11.60 -5.59
N PHE A 234 -1.04 -11.34 -6.57
CA PHE A 234 0.09 -12.17 -6.95
C PHE A 234 1.41 -11.42 -6.84
N ILE A 235 2.44 -12.06 -6.30
CA ILE A 235 3.83 -11.64 -6.46
C ILE A 235 4.53 -12.50 -7.51
N LEU A 236 5.18 -11.82 -8.44
CA LEU A 236 6.07 -12.38 -9.45
C LEU A 236 7.49 -12.41 -8.85
N PRO A 237 8.07 -13.59 -8.56
CA PRO A 237 9.39 -13.66 -7.95
C PRO A 237 10.47 -13.10 -8.89
N TYR A 238 11.18 -12.08 -8.44
CA TYR A 238 12.25 -11.42 -9.19
C TYR A 238 13.54 -11.37 -8.37
N GLU A 239 14.64 -11.85 -8.95
CA GLU A 239 15.96 -11.91 -8.31
C GLU A 239 16.89 -10.79 -8.83
N ASP A 240 17.49 -10.03 -7.92
CA ASP A 240 18.53 -9.03 -8.24
C ASP A 240 19.89 -9.72 -8.49
N LEU A 241 20.05 -10.29 -9.69
CA LEU A 241 21.22 -11.08 -10.13
C LEU A 241 22.60 -10.39 -10.15
N PRO A 242 22.81 -9.05 -10.19
CA PRO A 242 24.13 -8.39 -10.12
C PRO A 242 24.86 -8.48 -8.76
N ARG A 243 24.55 -9.51 -7.96
CA ARG A 243 24.93 -9.66 -6.56
C ARG A 243 26.37 -10.13 -6.42
N SER A 244 27.18 -9.43 -5.61
CA SER A 244 28.25 -10.11 -4.85
C SER A 244 27.65 -10.56 -3.52
N PRO A 245 27.86 -11.83 -3.09
CA PRO A 245 27.39 -12.32 -1.79
C PRO A 245 28.09 -11.63 -0.60
N GLU A 246 29.17 -10.89 -0.82
CA GLU A 246 30.04 -10.28 0.20
C GLU A 246 29.59 -8.88 0.68
N ARG A 247 28.38 -8.43 0.33
CA ARG A 247 27.86 -7.12 0.77
C ARG A 247 26.66 -7.26 1.71
N ASP A 248 26.90 -6.97 2.99
CA ASP A 248 25.88 -6.96 4.04
C ASP A 248 24.70 -6.02 3.75
N ARG A 249 24.97 -4.91 3.05
CA ARG A 249 23.96 -3.89 2.72
C ARG A 249 23.30 -4.20 1.38
N ARG A 250 22.09 -4.78 1.42
CA ARG A 250 21.21 -4.93 0.25
C ARG A 250 20.99 -3.56 -0.43
N PRO A 251 21.03 -3.46 -1.77
CA PRO A 251 20.64 -2.24 -2.48
C PRO A 251 19.14 -1.95 -2.26
N SER A 252 18.73 -0.69 -2.39
CA SER A 252 17.32 -0.33 -2.24
C SER A 252 16.46 -0.96 -3.34
N PRO A 253 15.31 -1.61 -3.02
CA PRO A 253 14.34 -2.09 -4.01
C PRO A 253 13.83 -0.99 -4.94
N THR A 254 13.92 0.28 -4.51
CA THR A 254 13.52 1.46 -5.30
C THR A 254 14.61 1.99 -6.25
N ARG A 255 15.70 1.25 -6.47
CA ARG A 255 16.74 1.64 -7.44
C ARG A 255 16.15 1.64 -8.87
N PRO A 256 16.40 2.67 -9.70
CA PRO A 256 15.80 2.76 -11.04
C PRO A 256 15.97 1.51 -11.91
N GLN A 257 17.12 0.86 -11.87
CA GLN A 257 17.40 -0.36 -12.64
C GLN A 257 16.45 -1.54 -12.30
N ILE A 258 16.06 -1.67 -11.03
CA ILE A 258 15.15 -2.72 -10.54
C ILE A 258 13.71 -2.34 -10.88
N GLN A 259 13.34 -1.09 -10.66
CA GLN A 259 12.03 -0.55 -11.06
C GLN A 259 11.78 -0.71 -12.57
N ASP A 260 12.78 -0.40 -13.41
CA ASP A 260 12.73 -0.62 -14.85
C ASP A 260 12.60 -2.11 -15.21
N ALA A 261 13.23 -3.00 -14.45
CA ALA A 261 13.12 -4.45 -14.65
C ALA A 261 11.72 -4.98 -14.26
N HIS A 262 11.18 -4.55 -13.12
CA HIS A 262 9.82 -4.85 -12.69
C HIS A 262 8.80 -4.36 -13.73
N ILE A 263 8.94 -3.12 -14.22
CA ILE A 263 8.09 -2.57 -15.28
C ILE A 263 8.20 -3.37 -16.59
N ARG A 264 9.40 -3.86 -16.96
CA ARG A 264 9.55 -4.75 -18.13
C ARG A 264 8.83 -6.08 -17.94
N LEU A 265 8.97 -6.72 -16.77
CA LEU A 265 8.32 -8.00 -16.46
C LEU A 265 6.79 -7.86 -16.44
N LEU A 266 6.26 -6.83 -15.77
CA LEU A 266 4.82 -6.56 -15.74
C LEU A 266 4.26 -6.25 -17.13
N ARG A 267 5.03 -5.62 -18.04
CA ARG A 267 4.64 -5.45 -19.45
C ARG A 267 4.66 -6.75 -20.25
N GLN A 268 5.51 -7.73 -19.91
CA GLN A 268 5.48 -9.05 -20.52
C GLN A 268 4.24 -9.83 -20.07
N VAL A 269 3.94 -9.80 -18.77
CA VAL A 269 2.70 -10.37 -18.20
C VAL A 269 1.46 -9.69 -18.81
N GLN A 270 1.42 -8.36 -18.90
CA GLN A 270 0.33 -7.62 -19.54
C GLN A 270 0.02 -8.16 -20.95
N ARG A 271 1.03 -8.37 -21.79
CA ARG A 271 0.84 -8.90 -23.15
C ARG A 271 0.31 -10.32 -23.12
N ALA A 272 0.81 -11.18 -22.23
CA ALA A 272 0.34 -12.55 -22.11
C ALA A 272 -1.15 -12.62 -21.73
N LEU A 273 -1.59 -11.80 -20.77
CA LEU A 273 -3.00 -11.68 -20.40
C LEU A 273 -3.86 -11.09 -21.53
N GLN A 274 -3.31 -10.16 -22.33
CA GLN A 274 -3.98 -9.58 -23.51
C GLN A 274 -4.14 -10.55 -24.70
N HIS A 275 -3.41 -11.67 -24.70
CA HIS A 275 -3.51 -12.70 -25.75
C HIS A 275 -4.50 -13.83 -25.41
N THR A 276 -5.32 -13.66 -24.37
CA THR A 276 -6.30 -14.65 -23.91
C THR A 276 -7.68 -14.04 -23.73
N ASP A 277 -8.71 -14.73 -24.22
CA ASP A 277 -10.11 -14.28 -24.12
C ASP A 277 -10.69 -14.32 -22.68
N THR A 278 -9.92 -14.82 -21.70
CA THR A 278 -10.32 -14.88 -20.28
C THR A 278 -10.16 -13.55 -19.54
N PHE A 279 -9.37 -12.59 -20.04
CA PHE A 279 -9.15 -11.29 -19.40
C PHE A 279 -9.82 -10.14 -20.15
N GLY A 280 -10.44 -9.23 -19.40
CA GLY A 280 -11.12 -8.07 -19.98
C GLY A 280 -10.14 -7.07 -20.61
N ASP A 281 -10.65 -6.20 -21.49
CA ASP A 281 -9.85 -5.16 -22.16
C ASP A 281 -9.21 -4.17 -21.15
N HIS A 282 -9.70 -4.16 -19.91
CA HIS A 282 -9.22 -3.35 -18.79
C HIS A 282 -8.02 -3.98 -18.06
N ILE A 283 -6.92 -4.22 -18.78
CA ILE A 283 -5.61 -4.56 -18.19
C ILE A 283 -4.77 -3.28 -18.07
N LYS A 284 -4.44 -2.87 -16.85
CA LYS A 284 -3.85 -1.56 -16.54
C LYS A 284 -2.58 -1.69 -15.69
N LEU A 285 -1.47 -1.17 -16.20
CA LEU A 285 -0.24 -0.96 -15.44
C LEU A 285 -0.29 0.40 -14.73
N SER A 286 -0.27 0.40 -13.40
CA SER A 286 -0.37 1.55 -12.50
C SER A 286 0.95 1.83 -11.77
N ASP A 287 1.05 3.03 -11.20
CA ASP A 287 2.16 3.62 -10.43
C ASP A 287 3.60 3.40 -10.95
N LYS A 288 4.30 4.50 -11.30
CA LYS A 288 5.71 4.40 -11.68
C LYS A 288 6.63 4.05 -10.50
N ARG A 289 6.23 4.35 -9.26
CA ARG A 289 7.05 4.17 -8.07
C ARG A 289 6.99 2.73 -7.54
N ASN A 290 5.78 2.22 -7.32
CA ASN A 290 5.49 0.84 -6.94
C ASN A 290 4.63 0.19 -8.03
N PRO A 291 5.22 -0.31 -9.13
CA PRO A 291 4.45 -0.74 -10.30
C PRO A 291 3.57 -1.96 -10.03
N VAL A 292 2.30 -1.83 -10.40
CA VAL A 292 1.23 -2.83 -10.23
C VAL A 292 0.51 -3.03 -11.55
N LEU A 293 0.35 -4.27 -11.98
CA LEU A 293 -0.53 -4.62 -13.09
C LEU A 293 -1.87 -5.12 -12.53
N SER A 294 -2.97 -4.45 -12.88
CA SER A 294 -4.32 -4.88 -12.53
C SER A 294 -5.05 -5.44 -13.76
N ALA A 295 -5.72 -6.58 -13.63
CA ALA A 295 -6.47 -7.24 -14.69
C ALA A 295 -7.74 -7.89 -14.15
N ARG A 296 -8.91 -7.63 -14.74
CA ARG A 296 -10.17 -8.30 -14.34
C ARG A 296 -10.34 -9.61 -15.13
N HIS A 297 -10.50 -10.72 -14.41
CA HIS A 297 -10.76 -12.02 -15.00
C HIS A 297 -12.27 -12.10 -15.34
N ARG A 298 -12.60 -12.24 -16.64
CA ARG A 298 -14.00 -12.17 -17.12
C ARG A 298 -14.90 -13.26 -16.51
N PRO A 299 -14.50 -14.55 -16.47
CA PRO A 299 -15.36 -15.61 -15.95
C PRO A 299 -15.74 -15.42 -14.48
N THR A 300 -14.79 -15.09 -13.59
CA THR A 300 -15.03 -15.05 -12.14
C THR A 300 -15.34 -13.65 -11.59
N GLY A 301 -15.33 -12.61 -12.43
CA GLY A 301 -15.51 -11.21 -12.02
C GLY A 301 -14.37 -10.62 -11.16
N LEU A 302 -13.46 -11.44 -10.63
CA LEU A 302 -12.35 -11.06 -9.74
C LEU A 302 -11.36 -10.08 -10.40
N LEU A 303 -10.86 -9.13 -9.61
CA LEU A 303 -9.70 -8.33 -9.95
C LEU A 303 -8.42 -9.06 -9.48
N LEU A 304 -7.50 -9.27 -10.42
CA LEU A 304 -6.17 -9.81 -10.14
C LEU A 304 -5.16 -8.68 -10.17
N GLN A 305 -4.24 -8.68 -9.21
CA GLN A 305 -3.17 -7.69 -9.13
C GLN A 305 -1.82 -8.39 -9.13
N PHE A 306 -0.87 -7.92 -9.95
CA PHE A 306 0.47 -8.49 -10.06
C PHE A 306 1.53 -7.47 -9.62
N TYR A 307 2.33 -7.89 -8.66
CA TYR A 307 3.45 -7.18 -8.05
C TYR A 307 4.77 -7.88 -8.41
N CYS A 308 5.90 -7.19 -8.32
CA CYS A 308 7.23 -7.81 -8.45
C CYS A 308 8.02 -7.66 -7.14
N GLY A 309 8.69 -8.73 -6.69
CA GLY A 309 9.57 -8.71 -5.51
C GLY A 309 10.27 -10.04 -5.26
N GLU A 310 11.15 -10.09 -4.25
CA GLU A 310 11.99 -11.27 -3.97
C GLU A 310 11.20 -12.47 -3.41
N GLY A 311 10.08 -12.24 -2.72
CA GLY A 311 9.32 -13.29 -2.03
C GLY A 311 8.03 -12.77 -1.40
N ILE A 312 7.38 -13.59 -0.57
CA ILE A 312 6.15 -13.20 0.14
C ILE A 312 6.46 -12.00 1.06
N PRO A 313 5.65 -10.92 1.05
CA PRO A 313 5.83 -9.77 1.93
C PRO A 313 5.82 -10.15 3.40
N ALA A 314 6.78 -9.65 4.18
CA ALA A 314 6.87 -9.92 5.63
C ALA A 314 5.61 -9.49 6.42
N ILE A 315 4.84 -8.52 5.90
CA ILE A 315 3.57 -8.09 6.51
C ILE A 315 2.53 -9.21 6.60
N THR A 316 2.65 -10.24 5.75
CA THR A 316 1.77 -11.42 5.78
C THR A 316 1.92 -12.22 7.08
N GLU A 317 3.16 -12.47 7.50
CA GLU A 317 3.49 -13.19 8.75
C GLU A 317 3.02 -12.38 9.98
N TYR A 318 3.34 -11.09 10.03
CA TYR A 318 2.87 -10.18 11.08
C TYR A 318 1.34 -10.15 11.21
N LEU A 319 0.59 -10.15 10.09
CA LEU A 319 -0.87 -10.17 10.15
C LEU A 319 -1.44 -11.52 10.61
N GLN A 320 -0.79 -12.64 10.30
CA GLN A 320 -1.15 -13.95 10.83
C GLN A 320 -0.94 -14.00 12.36
N ASP A 321 0.22 -13.51 12.83
CA ASP A 321 0.53 -13.42 14.27
C ASP A 321 -0.48 -12.51 15.00
N TYR A 322 -0.77 -11.33 14.46
CA TYR A 322 -1.77 -10.42 15.05
C TYR A 322 -3.20 -10.97 15.00
N GLN A 323 -3.56 -11.80 14.01
CA GLN A 323 -4.85 -12.48 13.99
C GLN A 323 -4.92 -13.61 15.04
N ALA A 324 -3.80 -14.26 15.36
CA ALA A 324 -3.72 -15.23 16.44
C ALA A 324 -3.75 -14.57 17.83
N GLU A 325 -3.03 -13.44 18.01
CA GLU A 325 -3.02 -12.65 19.24
C GLU A 325 -4.37 -11.96 19.50
N TYR A 326 -5.01 -11.44 18.45
CA TYR A 326 -6.29 -10.74 18.52
C TYR A 326 -7.32 -11.34 17.54
N PRO A 327 -8.04 -12.41 17.92
CA PRO A 327 -9.08 -13.02 17.08
C PRO A 327 -10.21 -12.04 16.67
N ALA A 328 -10.41 -10.96 17.41
CA ALA A 328 -11.33 -9.87 17.07
C ALA A 328 -10.96 -9.11 15.78
N LEU A 329 -9.70 -9.18 15.33
CA LEU A 329 -9.22 -8.52 14.12
C LEU A 329 -10.04 -8.91 12.88
N ARG A 330 -10.35 -10.19 12.71
CA ARG A 330 -11.04 -10.70 11.52
C ARG A 330 -12.48 -10.18 11.36
N PRO A 331 -13.36 -10.25 12.38
CA PRO A 331 -14.71 -9.67 12.29
C PRO A 331 -14.70 -8.13 12.29
N LEU A 332 -13.81 -7.48 13.06
CA LEU A 332 -13.69 -6.01 13.03
C LEU A 332 -13.23 -5.52 11.65
N TYR A 333 -12.31 -6.23 10.99
CA TYR A 333 -11.90 -5.95 9.62
C TYR A 333 -13.06 -6.09 8.64
N ALA A 334 -13.87 -7.15 8.76
CA ALA A 334 -15.05 -7.35 7.90
C ALA A 334 -16.03 -6.16 7.99
N VAL A 335 -16.52 -5.85 9.20
CA VAL A 335 -17.51 -4.76 9.38
C VAL A 335 -16.94 -3.39 9.03
N THR A 336 -15.69 -3.10 9.39
CA THR A 336 -15.06 -1.81 9.06
C THR A 336 -14.81 -1.67 7.56
N ARG A 337 -14.39 -2.75 6.87
CA ARG A 337 -14.24 -2.77 5.42
C ARG A 337 -15.58 -2.52 4.73
N THR A 338 -16.65 -3.24 5.10
CA THR A 338 -18.00 -3.05 4.56
C THR A 338 -18.53 -1.63 4.79
N LEU A 339 -18.33 -1.05 5.98
CA LEU A 339 -18.70 0.33 6.30
C LEU A 339 -18.07 1.35 5.32
N LEU A 340 -16.80 1.12 4.97
CA LEU A 340 -16.01 1.98 4.08
C LEU A 340 -16.29 1.72 2.60
N GLU A 341 -16.47 0.46 2.18
CA GLU A 341 -16.86 0.10 0.81
C GLU A 341 -18.23 0.72 0.48
N ALA A 342 -19.22 0.60 1.37
CA ALA A 342 -20.53 1.23 1.23
C ALA A 342 -20.50 2.78 1.16
N ARG A 343 -19.36 3.41 1.50
CA ARG A 343 -19.11 4.86 1.42
C ARG A 343 -18.11 5.26 0.34
N GLY A 344 -17.60 4.30 -0.45
CA GLY A 344 -16.55 4.54 -1.43
C GLY A 344 -15.26 5.08 -0.80
N LEU A 345 -14.88 4.54 0.36
CA LEU A 345 -13.71 4.94 1.17
C LEU A 345 -12.70 3.79 1.36
N PHE A 346 -12.79 2.73 0.55
CA PHE A 346 -11.88 1.59 0.56
C PHE A 346 -11.35 1.27 -0.84
N GLY A 347 -10.09 0.83 -0.94
CA GLY A 347 -9.49 0.32 -2.19
C GLY A 347 -8.74 1.35 -3.04
N LEU A 348 -8.06 0.83 -4.07
CA LEU A 348 -7.07 1.56 -4.87
C LEU A 348 -7.58 2.71 -5.77
N PRO A 349 -8.75 2.64 -6.45
CA PRO A 349 -9.11 3.67 -7.44
C PRO A 349 -9.60 5.00 -6.84
N GLN A 350 -9.88 5.04 -5.53
CA GLN A 350 -10.67 6.10 -4.88
C GLN A 350 -9.86 6.98 -3.91
N ALA A 351 -8.53 6.97 -3.97
CA ALA A 351 -7.62 7.65 -3.02
C ALA A 351 -7.96 7.34 -1.54
N SER A 352 -8.22 6.05 -1.30
CA SER A 352 -8.84 5.49 -0.10
C SER A 352 -7.89 4.56 0.66
N ILE A 353 -8.32 4.03 1.82
CA ILE A 353 -7.50 3.11 2.60
C ILE A 353 -7.43 1.73 1.90
N GLY A 354 -6.23 1.15 1.85
CA GLY A 354 -6.02 -0.21 1.33
C GLY A 354 -6.20 -1.30 2.40
N PRO A 355 -6.18 -2.58 2.02
CA PRO A 355 -6.40 -3.71 2.93
C PRO A 355 -5.39 -3.73 4.09
N ASP A 356 -4.09 -3.73 3.80
CA ASP A 356 -3.03 -3.76 4.83
C ASP A 356 -3.08 -2.53 5.75
N GLY A 357 -3.38 -1.35 5.19
CA GLY A 357 -3.54 -0.12 5.95
C GLY A 357 -4.72 -0.20 6.93
N LEU A 358 -5.86 -0.72 6.47
CA LEU A 358 -7.04 -0.92 7.33
C LEU A 358 -6.77 -1.97 8.41
N ALA A 359 -6.18 -3.11 8.05
CA ALA A 359 -5.81 -4.15 9.00
C ALA A 359 -4.88 -3.60 10.10
N MET A 360 -3.81 -2.91 9.72
CA MET A 360 -2.86 -2.32 10.68
C MET A 360 -3.47 -1.19 11.53
N LEU A 361 -4.42 -0.42 11.00
CA LEU A 361 -5.18 0.56 11.78
C LEU A 361 -6.01 -0.12 12.89
N ILE A 362 -6.63 -1.25 12.59
CA ILE A 362 -7.41 -2.05 13.55
C ILE A 362 -6.48 -2.73 14.56
N VAL A 363 -5.37 -3.35 14.12
CA VAL A 363 -4.37 -3.94 15.03
C VAL A 363 -3.79 -2.90 15.99
N ALA A 364 -3.44 -1.70 15.53
CA ALA A 364 -2.94 -0.64 16.40
C ALA A 364 -3.96 -0.28 17.50
N PHE A 365 -5.25 -0.17 17.16
CA PHE A 365 -6.31 0.06 18.14
C PHE A 365 -6.44 -1.09 19.14
N LEU A 366 -6.40 -2.35 18.68
CA LEU A 366 -6.48 -3.53 19.52
C LEU A 366 -5.29 -3.64 20.49
N LYS A 367 -4.07 -3.35 20.02
CA LYS A 367 -2.86 -3.29 20.86
C LYS A 367 -2.92 -2.15 21.88
N MET A 368 -3.37 -0.95 21.49
CA MET A 368 -3.57 0.19 22.40
C MET A 368 -4.65 -0.04 23.46
N ASN A 369 -5.60 -0.94 23.22
CA ASN A 369 -6.70 -1.26 24.12
C ASN A 369 -6.64 -2.70 24.64
N HIS A 370 -5.45 -3.32 24.66
CA HIS A 370 -5.28 -4.69 25.15
C HIS A 370 -5.80 -4.81 26.60
N GLY A 371 -6.63 -5.83 26.86
CA GLY A 371 -7.26 -6.07 28.16
C GLY A 371 -8.42 -5.12 28.53
N ARG A 372 -8.71 -4.06 27.76
CA ARG A 372 -9.78 -3.09 28.06
C ARG A 372 -11.19 -3.69 27.97
N PHE A 373 -11.38 -4.70 27.14
CA PHE A 373 -12.68 -5.31 26.84
C PHE A 373 -12.75 -6.75 27.34
N PRO A 374 -12.96 -6.98 28.65
CA PRO A 374 -13.02 -8.32 29.22
C PRO A 374 -14.32 -9.05 28.85
N GLY A 375 -14.29 -10.39 28.92
CA GLY A 375 -15.46 -11.25 28.76
C GLY A 375 -15.82 -11.63 27.31
N PRO A 376 -16.82 -12.52 27.12
CA PRO A 376 -17.35 -12.86 25.81
C PRO A 376 -18.21 -11.73 25.23
N ASN A 377 -18.47 -11.79 23.92
CA ASN A 377 -19.41 -10.92 23.19
C ASN A 377 -19.08 -9.42 23.22
N ASN A 378 -17.80 -9.09 23.17
CA ASN A 378 -17.25 -7.73 23.30
C ASN A 378 -16.93 -7.02 21.97
N LEU A 379 -17.31 -7.57 20.80
CA LEU A 379 -17.04 -6.94 19.50
C LEU A 379 -17.87 -5.67 19.28
N GLY A 380 -19.08 -5.59 19.84
CA GLY A 380 -19.92 -4.39 19.77
C GLY A 380 -19.23 -3.19 20.44
N ASP A 381 -18.78 -3.38 21.68
CA ASP A 381 -18.01 -2.37 22.42
C ASP A 381 -16.69 -2.01 21.73
N GLN A 382 -15.94 -3.01 21.25
CA GLN A 382 -14.69 -2.79 20.51
C GLN A 382 -14.92 -1.98 19.24
N PHE A 383 -15.97 -2.28 18.47
CA PHE A 383 -16.28 -1.57 17.23
C PHE A 383 -16.74 -0.13 17.51
N LEU A 384 -17.62 0.08 18.49
CA LEU A 384 -18.02 1.41 18.95
C LEU A 384 -16.80 2.24 19.39
N ALA A 385 -15.93 1.67 20.22
CA ALA A 385 -14.72 2.34 20.68
C ALA A 385 -13.71 2.61 19.54
N LEU A 386 -13.58 1.73 18.55
CA LEU A 386 -12.73 1.92 17.37
C LEU A 386 -13.22 3.09 16.52
N LEU A 387 -14.53 3.14 16.24
CA LEU A 387 -15.16 4.22 15.49
C LEU A 387 -15.05 5.55 16.23
N GLN A 388 -15.21 5.56 17.57
CA GLN A 388 -15.03 6.75 18.39
C GLN A 388 -13.57 7.23 18.38
N PHE A 389 -12.61 6.31 18.55
CA PHE A 389 -11.18 6.62 18.63
C PHE A 389 -10.68 7.29 17.35
N TYR A 390 -10.90 6.65 16.20
CA TYR A 390 -10.43 7.19 14.91
C TYR A 390 -11.37 8.22 14.27
N GLY A 391 -12.65 8.26 14.67
CA GLY A 391 -13.62 9.24 14.19
C GLY A 391 -13.52 10.60 14.88
N THR A 392 -13.33 10.63 16.21
CA THR A 392 -13.43 11.88 16.99
C THR A 392 -12.31 12.14 17.98
N GLN A 393 -11.64 11.12 18.53
CA GLN A 393 -10.64 11.31 19.60
C GLN A 393 -9.22 11.62 19.07
N VAL A 394 -8.91 11.23 17.83
CA VAL A 394 -7.59 11.37 17.21
C VAL A 394 -7.70 12.18 15.92
N ASP A 395 -6.78 13.10 15.62
CA ASP A 395 -6.72 13.79 14.32
C ASP A 395 -5.73 13.11 13.37
N LEU A 396 -6.20 12.12 12.59
CA LEU A 396 -5.37 11.33 11.67
C LEU A 396 -4.72 12.15 10.54
N ARG A 397 -5.16 13.39 10.34
CA ARG A 397 -4.55 14.36 9.42
C ARG A 397 -3.22 14.89 9.95
N SER A 398 -3.08 15.14 11.25
CA SER A 398 -1.83 15.62 11.85
C SER A 398 -0.93 14.51 12.40
N VAL A 399 -1.50 13.49 13.04
CA VAL A 399 -0.71 12.38 13.63
C VAL A 399 -0.39 11.26 12.64
N GLY A 400 0.43 10.31 13.07
CA GLY A 400 0.56 8.98 12.48
C GLY A 400 0.29 7.89 13.52
N VAL A 401 -0.03 6.70 13.05
CA VAL A 401 -0.33 5.51 13.87
C VAL A 401 0.78 4.48 13.70
N ALA A 402 1.37 4.02 14.79
CA ALA A 402 2.34 2.93 14.82
C ALA A 402 1.71 1.68 15.45
N VAL A 403 2.00 0.51 14.87
CA VAL A 403 1.53 -0.80 15.33
C VAL A 403 2.52 -1.42 16.31
N ASP A 404 3.81 -1.18 16.10
CA ASP A 404 4.88 -1.79 16.87
C ASP A 404 6.09 -0.85 17.07
N PRO A 405 6.32 -0.34 18.30
CA PRO A 405 5.41 -0.41 19.44
C PRO A 405 4.08 0.33 19.15
N PRO A 406 2.95 -0.09 19.74
CA PRO A 406 1.64 0.52 19.51
C PRO A 406 1.59 1.95 20.08
N ALA A 407 1.58 2.96 19.22
CA ALA A 407 1.60 4.37 19.63
C ALA A 407 0.96 5.30 18.57
N LEU A 408 0.43 6.43 19.03
CA LEU A 408 0.24 7.61 18.18
C LEU A 408 1.55 8.40 18.19
N PHE A 409 1.94 8.96 17.05
CA PHE A 409 3.14 9.80 16.94
C PHE A 409 2.86 11.08 16.15
N SER A 410 3.49 12.18 16.56
CA SER A 410 3.35 13.49 15.93
C SER A 410 4.69 14.24 15.92
N ALA A 411 4.65 15.43 15.31
CA ALA A 411 5.69 16.45 15.39
C ALA A 411 6.25 16.70 16.81
N ASP A 412 5.38 16.63 17.81
CA ASP A 412 5.62 17.16 19.16
C ASP A 412 5.74 16.03 20.20
N MET A 413 5.24 14.84 19.88
CA MET A 413 5.37 13.63 20.69
C MET A 413 6.72 12.91 20.50
N LEU A 414 7.46 13.20 19.42
CA LEU A 414 8.72 12.53 19.12
C LEU A 414 9.85 13.06 20.01
N PRO A 415 10.55 12.20 20.77
CA PRO A 415 11.60 12.63 21.68
C PRO A 415 12.75 13.30 20.92
N VAL A 416 13.34 14.33 21.53
CA VAL A 416 14.57 14.98 21.05
C VAL A 416 15.76 14.10 21.41
N ALA A 417 15.84 12.94 20.75
CA ALA A 417 16.94 11.99 20.93
C ALA A 417 18.22 12.55 20.29
N PRO A 418 19.40 12.40 20.92
CA PRO A 418 20.67 12.60 20.24
C PRO A 418 20.79 11.57 19.09
N GLU A 419 21.18 12.01 17.89
CA GLU A 419 21.03 11.25 16.64
C GLU A 419 21.75 9.88 16.60
N ALA A 420 22.66 9.60 17.54
CA ALA A 420 23.48 8.39 17.56
C ALA A 420 22.70 7.10 17.89
N ASP A 421 21.77 7.17 18.85
CA ASP A 421 21.15 5.99 19.49
C ASP A 421 19.63 5.86 19.23
N GLU A 422 19.08 6.61 18.27
CA GLU A 422 17.65 6.61 17.97
C GLU A 422 17.16 5.22 17.48
N PRO A 423 16.15 4.59 18.14
CA PRO A 423 15.54 3.33 17.71
C PRO A 423 14.97 3.38 16.29
N ALA A 424 15.04 2.26 15.58
CA ALA A 424 14.64 2.18 14.17
C ALA A 424 13.18 2.61 13.90
N HIS A 425 12.26 2.32 14.83
CA HIS A 425 10.86 2.74 14.73
C HIS A 425 10.71 4.26 14.85
N GLN A 426 11.40 4.91 15.81
CA GLN A 426 11.37 6.37 16.00
C GLN A 426 11.96 7.11 14.80
N ARG A 427 13.07 6.60 14.25
CA ARG A 427 13.66 7.11 13.00
C ARG A 427 12.68 7.06 11.84
N GLY A 428 11.88 5.99 11.79
CA GLY A 428 10.76 5.82 10.85
C GLY A 428 9.69 6.89 11.03
N GLN A 429 9.20 7.05 12.26
CA GLN A 429 8.19 8.04 12.63
C GLN A 429 8.67 9.47 12.27
N ARG A 430 9.91 9.81 12.63
CA ARG A 430 10.56 11.09 12.27
C ARG A 430 10.66 11.29 10.76
N SER A 431 11.01 10.27 9.99
CA SER A 431 11.00 10.31 8.52
C SER A 431 9.58 10.55 7.95
N LEU A 432 8.58 9.86 8.47
CA LEU A 432 7.18 9.97 8.04
C LEU A 432 6.58 11.35 8.37
N ILE A 433 6.80 11.87 9.59
CA ILE A 433 6.38 13.21 9.99
C ILE A 433 7.13 14.29 9.19
N ASN A 434 8.43 14.11 8.92
CA ASN A 434 9.17 15.03 8.05
C ASN A 434 8.64 15.04 6.60
N ALA A 435 8.10 13.92 6.10
CA ALA A 435 7.41 13.89 4.82
C ALA A 435 6.11 14.72 4.84
N LYS A 436 5.29 14.62 5.90
CA LYS A 436 4.11 15.49 6.11
C LYS A 436 4.51 16.97 6.20
N ARG A 437 5.49 17.33 7.04
CA ARG A 437 6.03 18.70 7.18
C ARG A 437 6.55 19.26 5.85
N THR A 438 7.28 18.45 5.07
CA THR A 438 7.78 18.84 3.74
C THR A 438 6.63 19.08 2.75
N ALA A 439 5.54 18.31 2.83
CA ALA A 439 4.37 18.53 2.01
C ALA A 439 3.64 19.83 2.37
N VAL A 440 3.53 20.18 3.67
CA VAL A 440 3.01 21.49 4.13
C VAL A 440 3.86 22.63 3.55
N ALA A 441 5.18 22.57 3.70
CA ALA A 441 6.10 23.59 3.17
C ALA A 441 5.99 23.75 1.63
N LYS A 442 5.70 22.65 0.92
CA LYS A 442 5.45 22.62 -0.54
C LYS A 442 3.99 22.90 -0.94
N ARG A 443 3.13 23.30 0.01
CA ARG A 443 1.69 23.56 -0.18
C ARG A 443 0.90 22.38 -0.78
N ASN A 444 1.39 21.14 -0.61
CA ASN A 444 0.71 19.93 -1.05
C ASN A 444 -0.20 19.41 0.07
N VAL A 445 -1.41 19.97 0.17
CA VAL A 445 -2.39 19.69 1.23
C VAL A 445 -2.78 18.21 1.27
N HIS A 446 -3.03 17.59 0.12
CA HIS A 446 -3.41 16.16 0.04
C HIS A 446 -2.34 15.23 0.63
N VAL A 447 -1.05 15.52 0.43
CA VAL A 447 0.03 14.70 1.00
C VAL A 447 0.33 15.09 2.45
N ALA A 448 0.12 16.36 2.84
CA ALA A 448 0.29 16.82 4.20
C ALA A 448 -0.73 16.20 5.18
N GLN A 449 -1.99 16.12 4.75
CA GLN A 449 -3.12 15.67 5.56
C GLN A 449 -3.48 14.18 5.38
N ARG A 450 -2.73 13.45 4.54
CA ARG A 450 -3.01 12.03 4.31
C ARG A 450 -2.85 11.19 5.57
N LEU A 451 -3.50 10.02 5.56
CA LEU A 451 -3.39 9.02 6.60
C LEU A 451 -1.95 8.53 6.66
N CYS A 452 -1.40 8.43 7.87
CA CYS A 452 -0.05 7.95 8.08
C CYS A 452 -0.08 6.74 9.02
N ILE A 453 0.30 5.57 8.49
CA ILE A 453 0.36 4.31 9.23
C ILE A 453 1.74 3.72 9.04
N GLN A 454 2.49 3.60 10.14
CA GLN A 454 3.83 3.05 10.11
C GLN A 454 3.78 1.53 9.93
N ASP A 455 4.44 1.05 8.89
CA ASP A 455 4.65 -0.36 8.60
C ASP A 455 5.61 -0.98 9.63
N PRO A 456 5.21 -2.01 10.41
CA PRO A 456 6.08 -2.63 11.41
C PRO A 456 7.24 -3.43 10.77
N THR A 457 7.09 -3.86 9.51
CA THR A 457 8.12 -4.64 8.80
C THR A 457 9.15 -3.74 8.10
N HIS A 458 8.79 -2.48 7.86
CA HIS A 458 9.67 -1.48 7.27
C HIS A 458 9.29 -0.07 7.74
N TYR A 459 9.79 0.34 8.91
CA TYR A 459 9.41 1.58 9.62
C TYR A 459 9.44 2.90 8.83
N MET A 460 10.10 2.97 7.67
CA MET A 460 10.10 4.13 6.75
C MET A 460 8.96 4.10 5.72
N ASN A 461 8.19 3.01 5.65
CA ASN A 461 7.06 2.84 4.76
C ASN A 461 5.77 3.34 5.42
N ASP A 462 4.82 3.74 4.57
CA ASP A 462 3.56 4.37 4.97
C ASP A 462 2.42 3.61 4.33
N LEU A 463 1.74 2.76 5.12
CA LEU A 463 0.60 1.95 4.66
C LEU A 463 -0.64 2.82 4.43
N GLY A 464 -0.69 4.02 5.02
CA GLY A 464 -1.75 5.01 4.79
C GLY A 464 -1.61 5.80 3.49
N ARG A 465 -0.50 5.64 2.75
CA ARG A 465 -0.11 6.48 1.60
C ARG A 465 -1.18 6.66 0.52
N SER A 466 -2.02 5.66 0.26
CA SER A 466 -3.10 5.72 -0.74
C SER A 466 -4.28 6.58 -0.28
N CYS A 467 -4.49 6.71 1.03
CA CYS A 467 -5.63 7.40 1.62
C CYS A 467 -5.33 8.89 1.81
N THR A 468 -5.64 9.69 0.78
CA THR A 468 -5.59 11.17 0.89
C THR A 468 -6.93 11.76 1.35
N ARG A 469 -8.01 10.96 1.35
CA ARG A 469 -9.36 11.35 1.81
C ARG A 469 -9.56 11.15 3.31
N THR A 470 -8.54 11.50 4.09
CA THR A 470 -8.46 11.19 5.52
C THR A 470 -9.55 11.88 6.34
N SER A 471 -9.92 13.11 5.99
CA SER A 471 -11.07 13.79 6.61
C SER A 471 -12.39 13.03 6.38
N GLU A 472 -12.61 12.48 5.19
CA GLU A 472 -13.83 11.73 4.87
C GLU A 472 -13.85 10.38 5.59
N LEU A 473 -12.70 9.71 5.71
CA LEU A 473 -12.52 8.50 6.53
C LEU A 473 -12.91 8.76 7.99
N GLN A 474 -12.42 9.85 8.58
CA GLN A 474 -12.75 10.21 9.97
C GLN A 474 -14.23 10.59 10.14
N SER A 475 -14.78 11.41 9.23
CA SER A 475 -16.21 11.74 9.24
C SER A 475 -17.09 10.50 9.08
N ALA A 476 -16.69 9.52 8.28
CA ALA A 476 -17.41 8.25 8.14
C ALA A 476 -17.43 7.44 9.45
N PHE A 477 -16.30 7.36 10.17
CA PHE A 477 -16.23 6.71 11.48
C PHE A 477 -17.03 7.47 12.55
N ALA A 478 -16.92 8.80 12.60
CA ALA A 478 -17.66 9.64 13.55
C ALA A 478 -19.19 9.52 13.36
N ALA A 479 -19.66 9.60 12.10
CA ALA A 479 -21.07 9.44 11.77
C ALA A 479 -21.58 8.02 12.10
N ALA A 480 -20.78 6.99 11.81
CA ALA A 480 -21.12 5.61 12.15
C ALA A 480 -21.21 5.38 13.67
N HIS A 481 -20.27 5.94 14.46
CA HIS A 481 -20.33 5.88 15.92
C HIS A 481 -21.58 6.58 16.47
N GLN A 482 -21.87 7.80 15.99
CA GLN A 482 -23.05 8.54 16.42
C GLN A 482 -24.34 7.79 16.09
N GLN A 483 -24.44 7.21 14.89
CA GLN A 483 -25.63 6.47 14.47
C GLN A 483 -25.83 5.19 15.27
N LEU A 484 -24.76 4.39 15.47
CA LEU A 484 -24.85 3.18 16.30
C LEU A 484 -25.21 3.51 17.75
N ARG A 485 -24.64 4.57 18.34
CA ARG A 485 -24.99 5.00 19.70
C ARG A 485 -26.47 5.39 19.81
N HIS A 486 -26.98 6.20 18.89
CA HIS A 486 -28.41 6.54 18.85
C HIS A 486 -29.29 5.28 18.79
N THR A 487 -28.96 4.32 17.91
CA THR A 487 -29.70 3.05 17.81
C THR A 487 -29.58 2.20 19.09
N CYS A 488 -28.45 2.23 19.81
CA CYS A 488 -28.31 1.55 21.10
C CYS A 488 -29.16 2.21 22.20
N ASP A 489 -29.21 3.55 22.23
CA ASP A 489 -29.99 4.32 23.20
C ASP A 489 -31.52 4.15 22.97
N GLU A 490 -31.95 4.11 21.71
CA GLU A 490 -33.33 3.77 21.30
C GLU A 490 -33.68 2.32 21.68
N TRP A 491 -32.77 1.36 21.45
CA TRP A 491 -32.96 -0.05 21.78
C TRP A 491 -33.12 -0.30 23.30
N ALA A 492 -32.46 0.51 24.13
CA ALA A 492 -32.65 0.49 25.58
C ALA A 492 -33.99 1.11 26.03
N SER A 493 -34.58 1.98 25.20
CA SER A 493 -35.78 2.76 25.51
C SER A 493 -37.08 2.07 25.05
N ASP A 494 -37.08 1.46 23.86
CA ASP A 494 -38.27 0.89 23.21
C ASP A 494 -38.32 -0.64 23.31
N GLY A 495 -39.09 -1.16 24.26
CA GLY A 495 -39.30 -2.60 24.45
C GLY A 495 -40.04 -3.34 23.32
N ASN A 496 -40.32 -2.70 22.18
CA ASN A 496 -41.23 -3.20 21.14
C ASN A 496 -40.82 -2.87 19.69
N LEU A 497 -39.51 -2.72 19.41
CA LEU A 497 -39.01 -2.62 18.03
C LEU A 497 -39.22 -3.94 17.26
N LYS A 498 -40.19 -3.95 16.33
CA LYS A 498 -40.43 -5.04 15.37
C LYS A 498 -39.49 -5.02 14.15
N SER A 499 -38.46 -4.19 14.17
CA SER A 499 -37.42 -4.12 13.14
C SER A 499 -36.09 -3.64 13.74
N SER A 500 -34.94 -4.27 13.54
CA SER A 500 -34.62 -5.66 13.11
C SER A 500 -33.10 -5.88 13.11
N SER A 501 -32.29 -4.81 13.26
CA SER A 501 -30.84 -4.87 13.36
C SER A 501 -30.25 -3.55 13.87
N VAL A 502 -29.17 -3.62 14.66
CA VAL A 502 -28.38 -2.47 15.12
C VAL A 502 -27.36 -2.04 14.06
N LEU A 503 -26.76 -2.99 13.33
CA LEU A 503 -25.67 -2.72 12.39
C LEU A 503 -26.14 -2.24 11.01
N ALA A 504 -27.25 -2.79 10.49
CA ALA A 504 -27.74 -2.53 9.14
C ALA A 504 -28.15 -1.07 8.93
N THR A 505 -28.71 -0.44 9.96
CA THR A 505 -29.06 1.00 9.96
C THR A 505 -27.85 1.86 9.62
N THR A 506 -26.68 1.49 10.11
CA THR A 506 -25.42 2.23 9.97
C THR A 506 -24.64 1.87 8.70
N LEU A 507 -24.68 0.61 8.26
CA LEU A 507 -24.00 0.22 7.03
C LEU A 507 -24.66 0.84 5.80
N ARG A 508 -26.00 0.79 5.70
CA ARG A 508 -26.79 1.25 4.55
C ARG A 508 -26.23 0.77 3.19
N ALA A 509 -25.92 -0.52 3.12
CA ALA A 509 -25.28 -1.15 1.98
C ALA A 509 -26.25 -2.00 1.14
N ASN A 510 -25.88 -2.24 -0.11
CA ASN A 510 -26.47 -3.22 -1.02
C ASN A 510 -25.38 -4.29 -1.36
N PHE A 511 -25.77 -5.57 -1.37
CA PHE A 511 -24.92 -6.75 -1.59
C PHE A 511 -25.30 -7.53 -2.86
N ASP A 512 -26.18 -7.01 -3.72
CA ASP A 512 -26.55 -7.61 -5.01
C ASP A 512 -25.30 -7.85 -5.87
N GLY A 513 -24.35 -6.91 -5.89
CA GLY A 513 -23.06 -7.08 -6.57
C GLY A 513 -22.22 -8.24 -6.03
N LEU A 514 -22.23 -8.45 -4.70
CA LEU A 514 -21.58 -9.59 -4.06
C LEU A 514 -22.26 -10.91 -4.45
N GLU A 515 -23.59 -11.02 -4.35
CA GLU A 515 -24.27 -12.27 -4.73
C GLU A 515 -24.19 -12.54 -6.25
N ASN A 516 -24.17 -11.52 -7.11
CA ASN A 516 -23.86 -11.64 -8.53
C ASN A 516 -22.46 -12.26 -8.75
N MET A 517 -21.45 -11.76 -8.04
CA MET A 517 -20.08 -12.30 -8.08
C MET A 517 -20.00 -13.74 -7.55
N ARG A 518 -20.75 -14.08 -6.49
CA ARG A 518 -20.83 -15.45 -5.94
C ARG A 518 -21.48 -16.42 -6.92
N ASN A 519 -22.53 -16.00 -7.61
CA ASN A 519 -23.16 -16.78 -8.67
C ASN A 519 -22.17 -17.04 -9.83
N GLN A 520 -21.39 -16.02 -10.25
CA GLN A 520 -20.32 -16.20 -11.25
C GLN A 520 -19.25 -17.19 -10.79
N LEU A 521 -18.87 -17.20 -9.50
CA LEU A 521 -17.90 -18.15 -8.94
C LEU A 521 -18.43 -19.58 -8.81
N ALA A 522 -19.74 -19.76 -8.58
CA ALA A 522 -20.36 -21.06 -8.32
C ALA A 522 -20.79 -21.82 -9.59
N TYR A 523 -21.15 -21.12 -10.67
CA TYR A 523 -21.71 -21.72 -11.89
C TYR A 523 -20.69 -21.91 -13.04
N LEU A 524 -19.38 -22.00 -12.72
CA LEU A 524 -18.27 -22.20 -13.67
C LEU A 524 -17.28 -23.30 -13.25
#